data_AF-A0A938U7N0-F1
#
_entry.id   AF-A0A938U7N0-F1
#
_cell.length_a   1.000
_cell.length_b   1.000
_cell.length_c   1.000
_cell.angle_alpha   90.00
_cell.angle_beta   90.00
_cell.angle_gamma   90.00
#
_symmetry.space_group_name_H-M   'P 1'
#
loop_
_entity.id
_entity.type
_entity.pdbx_description
1 polymer ?
#
loop_
_entity_poly.entity_id
_entity_poly.type
_entity_poly.pdbx_seq_one_letter_code
_entity_poly.pdbx_strand_id
1 'polypeptide(L)'
;MVPNGRLHGEVFAIPQFTLEKPDVEAFLDELRGFHAVFRPCFGRSEPRENFFRYLVGQLSELERKSIEPMAMAVEGGKVRGMQRFITDVVW
;
A
#
# COMPACT_ATOMS: atom_id res chain seq x y z
N MET A 1 8.55 -27.34 -12.00
CA MET A 1 8.81 -26.71 -13.32
C MET A 1 8.59 -25.22 -13.13
N VAL A 2 9.63 -24.41 -13.30
CA VAL A 2 9.58 -22.96 -13.08
C VAL A 2 9.38 -22.27 -14.45
N PRO A 3 8.54 -21.23 -14.58
CA PRO A 3 8.26 -20.63 -15.89
C PRO A 3 9.52 -20.10 -16.57
N ASN A 4 9.59 -20.29 -17.89
CA ASN A 4 10.73 -20.08 -18.79
C ASN A 4 11.14 -18.60 -19.02
N GLY A 5 10.70 -17.69 -18.14
CA GLY A 5 10.94 -16.24 -18.24
C GLY A 5 11.86 -15.66 -17.17
N ARG A 6 12.50 -16.51 -16.34
CA ARG A 6 13.52 -16.04 -15.40
C ARG A 6 14.82 -15.82 -16.14
N LEU A 7 15.15 -14.57 -16.43
CA LEU A 7 16.49 -14.15 -16.87
C LEU A 7 17.49 -14.60 -15.79
N HIS A 8 18.15 -15.73 -16.02
CA HIS A 8 19.15 -16.27 -15.11
C HIS A 8 20.44 -15.44 -15.28
N GLY A 9 20.71 -14.53 -14.35
CA GLY A 9 21.98 -13.81 -14.28
C GLY A 9 21.99 -12.38 -14.82
N GLU A 10 20.87 -11.84 -15.34
CA GLU A 10 20.77 -10.40 -15.57
C GLU A 10 20.45 -9.72 -14.24
N VAL A 11 21.47 -9.13 -13.62
CA VAL A 11 21.27 -8.20 -12.51
C VAL A 11 20.55 -6.99 -13.09
N PHE A 12 19.25 -6.89 -12.83
CA PHE A 12 18.50 -5.69 -13.19
C PHE A 12 19.22 -4.51 -12.53
N ALA A 13 19.84 -3.65 -13.33
CA ALA A 13 20.59 -2.51 -12.81
C ALA A 13 19.60 -1.62 -12.06
N ILE A 14 19.69 -1.60 -10.73
CA ILE A 14 18.86 -0.72 -9.91
C ILE A 14 19.25 0.70 -10.30
N PRO A 15 18.36 1.48 -10.94
CA PRO A 15 18.70 2.82 -11.35
C PRO A 15 19.06 3.63 -10.10
N GLN A 16 20.20 4.31 -10.16
CA GLN A 16 20.64 5.17 -9.06
C GLN A 16 19.90 6.49 -9.18
N PHE A 17 19.11 6.83 -8.17
CA PHE A 17 18.43 8.11 -8.07
C PHE A 17 19.02 8.89 -6.89
N THR A 18 19.38 10.15 -7.12
CA THR A 18 19.62 11.08 -6.02
C THR A 18 18.26 11.53 -5.52
N LEU A 19 17.79 10.94 -4.42
CA LEU A 19 16.55 11.35 -3.76
C LEU A 19 16.87 12.43 -2.73
N GLU A 20 16.35 13.63 -2.95
CA GLU A 20 16.38 14.71 -1.98
C GLU A 20 15.02 14.82 -1.26
N LYS A 21 15.01 15.55 -0.14
CA LYS A 21 13.79 15.75 0.65
C LYS A 21 12.61 16.30 -0.18
N PRO A 22 12.80 17.29 -1.09
CA PRO A 22 11.71 17.79 -1.92
C PRO A 22 11.11 16.73 -2.85
N ASP A 23 11.91 15.79 -3.35
CA ASP A 23 11.41 14.70 -4.20
C ASP A 23 10.46 13.81 -3.41
N VAL A 24 10.85 13.45 -2.18
CA VAL A 24 10.01 12.64 -1.27
C VAL A 24 8.71 13.36 -0.93
N GLU A 25 8.76 14.67 -0.69
CA GLU A 25 7.57 15.49 -0.42
C GLU A 25 6.63 15.53 -1.64
N ALA A 26 7.17 15.71 -2.86
CA ALA A 26 6.39 15.68 -4.09
C ALA A 26 5.74 14.30 -4.36
N PHE A 27 6.45 13.20 -4.05
CA PHE A 27 5.91 11.84 -4.17
C PHE A 27 4.65 11.61 -3.31
N LEU A 28 4.49 12.33 -2.20
CA LEU A 28 3.29 12.17 -1.36
C LEU A 28 2.03 12.63 -2.09
N ASP A 29 2.11 13.68 -2.89
CA ASP A 29 0.97 14.16 -3.67
C ASP A 29 0.66 13.25 -4.86
N GLU A 30 1.69 12.71 -5.51
CA GLU A 30 1.51 11.69 -6.54
C GLU A 30 0.88 10.42 -5.97
N LEU A 31 1.34 9.97 -4.79
CA LEU A 31 0.77 8.81 -4.10
C LEU A 31 -0.70 9.03 -3.72
N ARG A 32 -1.05 10.23 -3.27
CA ARG A 32 -2.46 10.61 -3.02
C ARG A 32 -3.27 10.62 -4.31
N GLY A 33 -2.71 11.14 -5.40
CA GLY A 33 -3.34 11.13 -6.72
C GLY A 33 -3.61 9.72 -7.22
N PHE A 34 -2.60 8.85 -7.14
CA PHE A 34 -2.71 7.43 -7.47
C PHE A 34 -3.77 6.73 -6.61
N HIS A 35 -3.75 6.92 -5.29
CA HIS A 35 -4.76 6.37 -4.38
C HIS A 35 -6.18 6.85 -4.73
N ALA A 36 -6.32 8.11 -5.13
CA ALA A 36 -7.60 8.69 -5.51
C ALA A 36 -8.23 8.05 -6.77
N VAL A 37 -7.44 7.43 -7.65
CA VAL A 37 -7.95 6.72 -8.84
C VAL A 37 -8.87 5.56 -8.44
N PHE A 38 -8.63 4.92 -7.30
CA PHE A 38 -9.45 3.82 -6.79
C PHE A 38 -10.73 4.28 -6.10
N ARG A 39 -11.00 5.60 -6.08
CA ARG A 39 -12.20 6.11 -5.43
C ARG A 39 -13.50 5.48 -5.97
N PRO A 40 -13.69 5.31 -7.29
CA PRO A 40 -14.91 4.70 -7.82
C PRO A 40 -15.13 3.24 -7.42
N CYS A 41 -14.09 2.50 -6.98
CA CYS A 41 -14.21 1.12 -6.49
C CYS A 41 -15.02 1.02 -5.18
N PHE A 42 -15.23 2.13 -4.48
CA PHE A 42 -15.90 2.10 -3.18
C PHE A 42 -17.18 2.93 -3.19
N GLY A 43 -18.32 2.27 -2.98
CA GLY A 43 -19.62 2.91 -2.84
C GLY A 43 -19.80 3.74 -1.56
N ARG A 44 -18.87 3.63 -0.59
CA ARG A 44 -18.88 4.39 0.69
C ARG A 44 -17.50 4.99 0.98
N SER A 45 -17.43 5.96 1.89
CA SER A 45 -16.17 6.58 2.31
C SER A 45 -15.34 5.67 3.22
N GLU A 46 -15.97 4.92 4.12
CA GLU A 46 -15.28 4.12 5.14
C GLU A 46 -14.35 3.03 4.55
N PRO A 47 -14.73 2.24 3.53
CA PRO A 47 -13.81 1.29 2.90
C PRO A 47 -12.61 1.95 2.23
N ARG A 48 -12.80 3.13 1.63
CA ARG A 48 -11.75 3.90 0.97
C ARG A 48 -10.68 4.38 1.96
N GLU A 49 -11.08 4.75 3.17
CA GLU A 49 -10.11 5.08 4.22
C GLU A 49 -9.35 3.84 4.69
N ASN A 50 -10.04 2.71 4.86
CA ASN A 50 -9.39 1.45 5.23
C ASN A 50 -8.46 0.94 4.12
N PHE A 51 -8.74 1.25 2.85
CA PHE A 51 -7.81 1.02 1.74
C PHE A 51 -6.50 1.77 1.93
N PHE A 52 -6.56 3.06 2.24
CA PHE A 52 -5.36 3.85 2.50
C PHE A 52 -4.58 3.30 3.68
N ARG A 53 -5.27 3.01 4.81
CA ARG A 53 -4.63 2.47 6.01
C ARG A 53 -3.96 1.11 5.76
N TYR A 54 -4.62 0.25 4.99
CA TYR A 54 -4.07 -1.04 4.59
C TYR A 54 -2.82 -0.88 3.73
N LEU A 55 -2.83 0.05 2.76
CA LEU A 55 -1.67 0.36 1.93
C LEU A 55 -0.48 0.85 2.78
N VAL A 56 -0.72 1.77 3.73
CA VAL A 56 0.32 2.26 4.66
C VAL A 56 0.89 1.11 5.48
N GLY A 57 0.03 0.25 6.05
CA GLY A 57 0.47 -0.93 6.79
C GLY A 57 1.33 -1.88 5.95
N GLN A 58 0.95 -2.12 4.69
CA GLN A 58 1.69 -2.99 3.79
C GLN A 58 3.05 -2.42 3.38
N LEU A 59 3.17 -1.11 3.26
CA LEU A 59 4.42 -0.43 2.88
C LEU A 59 5.31 -0.09 4.09
N SER A 60 4.81 -0.25 5.31
CA SER A 60 5.59 -0.01 6.52
C SER A 60 6.71 -1.04 6.76
N GLU A 61 7.60 -0.71 7.69
CA GLU A 61 8.68 -1.57 8.16
C GLU A 61 8.23 -2.59 9.24
N LEU A 62 6.92 -2.75 9.45
CA LEU A 62 6.41 -3.73 10.40
C LEU A 62 6.87 -5.15 10.04
N GLU A 63 7.44 -5.85 11.02
CA GLU A 63 7.89 -7.24 10.89
C GLU A 63 6.72 -8.17 10.52
N ARG A 64 5.56 -7.96 11.16
CA ARG A 64 4.32 -8.69 10.87
C ARG A 64 3.28 -7.78 10.27
N LYS A 65 2.88 -8.08 9.03
CA LYS A 65 1.89 -7.31 8.24
C LYS A 65 0.50 -7.96 8.23
N SER A 66 0.11 -8.58 9.35
CA SER A 66 -1.29 -8.98 9.59
C SER A 66 -2.13 -7.77 10.02
N ILE A 67 -3.46 -7.89 9.89
CA ILE A 67 -4.38 -6.76 10.13
C ILE A 67 -4.21 -6.12 11.51
N GLU A 68 -4.07 -6.93 12.56
CA GLU A 68 -3.97 -6.42 13.92
C GLU A 68 -2.71 -5.56 14.16
N PRO A 69 -1.47 -6.03 13.89
CA PRO A 69 -0.27 -5.18 13.94
C PRO A 69 -0.39 -3.90 13.11
N MET A 70 -0.88 -4.01 11.87
CA MET A 70 -1.04 -2.83 11.01
C MET A 70 -2.04 -1.84 11.59
N ALA A 71 -3.19 -2.30 12.10
CA ALA A 71 -4.20 -1.43 12.67
C ALA A 71 -3.75 -0.74 13.97
N MET A 72 -2.84 -1.36 14.73
CA MET A 72 -2.25 -0.73 15.92
C MET A 72 -1.20 0.32 15.57
N ALA A 73 -0.48 0.15 14.46
CA ALA A 73 0.60 1.04 14.06
C ALA A 73 0.14 2.21 13.18
N VAL A 74 -0.93 2.04 12.40
CA VAL A 74 -1.42 3.05 11.45
C VAL A 74 -2.44 3.97 12.12
N GLU A 75 -2.26 5.28 11.95
CA GLU A 75 -3.17 6.29 12.49
C GLU A 75 -4.63 6.07 12.04
N GLY A 76 -5.56 6.14 13.00
CA GLY A 76 -6.98 5.87 12.77
C GLY A 76 -7.30 4.41 12.42
N GLY A 77 -6.31 3.51 12.53
CA GLY A 77 -6.48 2.08 12.34
C GLY A 77 -7.48 1.48 13.32
N LYS A 78 -8.41 0.67 12.80
CA LYS A 78 -9.36 -0.09 13.59
C LYS A 78 -9.31 -1.54 13.13
N VAL A 79 -8.88 -2.45 14.01
CA VAL A 79 -8.69 -3.88 13.69
C VAL A 79 -9.90 -4.45 12.94
N ARG A 80 -11.11 -4.27 13.47
CA ARG A 80 -12.33 -4.76 12.82
C ARG A 80 -12.64 -4.08 11.48
N GLY A 81 -12.40 -2.77 11.37
CA GLY A 81 -12.66 -2.02 10.15
C GLY A 81 -11.74 -2.45 9.02
N MET A 82 -10.45 -2.59 9.32
CA MET A 82 -9.44 -3.05 8.35
C MET A 82 -9.59 -4.53 8.01
N GLN A 83 -10.01 -5.38 8.96
CA GLN A 83 -10.31 -6.79 8.67
C GLN A 83 -11.47 -6.90 7.69
N ARG A 84 -12.61 -6.24 7.98
CA ARG A 84 -13.81 -6.24 7.12
C ARG A 84 -13.53 -5.69 5.74
N PHE A 85 -12.62 -4.72 5.65
CA PHE A 85 -12.20 -4.16 4.37
C PHE A 85 -11.58 -5.21 3.43
N ILE A 86 -10.74 -6.10 3.96
CA ILE A 86 -10.10 -7.16 3.15
C ILE A 86 -11.03 -8.37 2.96
N THR A 87 -12.01 -8.60 3.84
CA THR A 87 -12.85 -9.81 3.79
C THR A 87 -14.24 -9.60 3.18
N ASP A 88 -14.91 -8.49 3.49
CA ASP A 88 -16.36 -8.35 3.31
C ASP A 88 -16.74 -7.23 2.33
N VAL A 89 -15.84 -6.26 2.11
CA VAL A 89 -16.10 -5.13 1.20
C VAL A 89 -16.08 -5.64 -0.24
N VAL A 90 -17.06 -5.19 -1.02
CA VAL A 90 -17.08 -5.32 -2.48
C VAL A 90 -16.39 -4.09 -3.08
N TRP A 91 -15.46 -4.34 -4.00
CA TRP A 91 -14.60 -3.36 -4.66
C TRP A 91 -14.99 -3.18 -6.13
#